data_AF-A0A6V7MAS2-F1
#
_entry.id   AF-A0A6V7MAS2-F1
#
_cell.length_a   1.000
_cell.length_b   1.000
_cell.length_c   1.000
_cell.angle_alpha   90.00
_cell.angle_beta   90.00
_cell.angle_gamma   90.00
#
_symmetry.space_group_name_H-M   'P 1'
#
loop_
_entity.id
_entity.type
_entity.pdbx_description
1 polymer ?
#
loop_
_entity_poly.entity_id
_entity_poly.type
_entity_poly.pdbx_seq_one_letter_code
_entity_poly.pdbx_strand_id
1 'polypeptide(L)' 'ALELMVPKCEGNRDSRARCHARLGAALCKLSAPQHGIPELEAALKLSPDNCSIKRDLEEANNYFKLKHSGG' A
#
# COMPACT_ATOMS: atom_id res chain seq x y z
N ALA A 1 -7.94 1.02 13.85
CA ALA A 1 -7.40 2.24 13.20
C ALA A 1 -8.13 2.58 11.89
N LEU A 2 -8.40 1.61 11.00
CA LEU A 2 -9.15 1.87 9.75
C LEU A 2 -10.61 2.29 10.00
N GLU A 3 -11.25 1.72 11.03
CA GLU A 3 -12.62 2.05 11.46
C GLU A 3 -12.80 3.51 11.88
N LEU A 4 -11.72 4.20 12.30
CA LEU A 4 -11.75 5.62 12.69
C LEU A 4 -11.90 6.56 11.48
N MET A 5 -11.86 6.05 10.25
CA MET A 5 -11.99 6.83 9.02
C MET A 5 -13.31 6.55 8.28
N VAL A 6 -14.32 6.15 9.05
CA VAL A 6 -15.71 6.01 8.63
C VAL A 6 -16.51 7.19 9.21
N PRO A 7 -17.29 7.92 8.41
CA PRO A 7 -17.52 7.73 6.98
C PRO A 7 -16.33 8.11 6.10
N LYS A 8 -16.25 7.51 4.92
CA LYS A 8 -15.28 7.86 3.89
C LYS A 8 -15.69 9.21 3.29
N CYS A 9 -14.93 10.27 3.59
CA CYS A 9 -15.17 11.61 3.08
C CYS A 9 -13.89 12.18 2.43
N GLU A 10 -14.01 13.32 1.75
CA GLU A 10 -12.85 13.96 1.12
C GLU A 10 -11.83 14.44 2.19
N GLY A 11 -12.30 15.04 3.28
CA GLY A 11 -11.43 15.54 4.36
C GLY A 11 -10.59 14.48 5.08
N ASN A 12 -10.90 13.18 4.91
CA ASN A 12 -10.08 12.09 5.44
C ASN A 12 -9.41 11.23 4.35
N ARG A 13 -9.46 11.66 3.08
CA ARG A 13 -8.88 10.95 1.93
C ARG A 13 -7.39 10.70 2.11
N ASP A 14 -6.61 11.72 2.49
CA ASP A 14 -5.17 11.59 2.70
C ASP A 14 -4.82 10.69 3.88
N SER A 15 -5.59 10.77 4.97
CA SER A 15 -5.42 9.87 6.12
C SER A 15 -5.68 8.42 5.74
N ARG A 16 -6.73 8.16 4.96
CA ARG A 16 -7.03 6.81 4.43
C ARG A 16 -5.91 6.31 3.52
N ALA A 17 -5.40 7.17 2.63
CA ALA A 17 -4.28 6.83 1.76
C ALA A 17 -3.05 6.43 2.58
N ARG A 18 -2.66 7.23 3.59
CA ARG A 18 -1.54 6.91 4.47
C ARG A 18 -1.73 5.63 5.26
N CYS A 19 -2.94 5.35 5.74
CA CYS A 19 -3.22 4.12 6.47
C CYS A 19 -3.05 2.88 5.59
N HIS A 20 -3.64 2.88 4.39
CA HIS A 20 -3.47 1.80 3.41
C HIS A 20 -1.98 1.64 3.04
N ALA A 21 -1.26 2.73 2.80
CA ALA A 21 0.17 2.67 2.47
C ALA A 21 1.01 2.03 3.58
N ARG A 22 0.79 2.44 4.84
CA ARG A 22 1.50 1.89 6.00
C ARG A 22 1.19 0.41 6.22
N LEU A 23 -0.06 0.01 6.07
CA LEU A 23 -0.48 -1.38 6.20
C LEU A 23 0.15 -2.23 5.09
N GLY A 24 0.08 -1.77 3.84
CA GLY A 24 0.67 -2.44 2.71
C GLY A 24 2.18 -2.64 2.84
N ALA A 25 2.91 -1.57 3.20
CA ALA A 25 4.35 -1.65 3.44
C ALA A 25 4.71 -2.62 4.58
N ALA A 26 3.93 -2.66 5.66
CA ALA A 26 4.15 -3.60 6.77
C ALA A 26 3.93 -5.06 6.34
N LEU A 27 2.86 -5.33 5.59
CA LEU A 27 2.55 -6.67 5.08
C LEU A 27 3.62 -7.16 4.08
N CYS A 28 4.10 -6.28 3.20
CA CYS A 28 5.22 -6.59 2.31
C CYS A 28 6.50 -6.92 3.09
N LYS A 29 6.83 -6.18 4.16
CA LYS A 29 7.97 -6.49 5.03
C LYS A 29 7.84 -7.84 5.74
N LEU A 30 6.61 -8.26 6.03
CA LEU A 30 6.28 -9.58 6.58
C LEU A 30 6.24 -10.69 5.50
N SER A 31 6.70 -10.42 4.27
CA SER A 31 6.64 -11.36 3.14
C SER A 31 5.24 -11.88 2.83
N ALA A 32 4.22 -11.04 3.02
CA ALA A 32 2.82 -11.29 2.65
C ALA A 32 2.38 -10.37 1.49
N PRO A 33 3.01 -10.44 0.30
CA PRO A 33 2.72 -9.53 -0.81
C PRO A 33 1.28 -9.60 -1.31
N GLN A 34 0.65 -10.77 -1.23
CA GLN A 34 -0.74 -10.98 -1.62
C GLN A 34 -1.73 -10.13 -0.81
N HIS A 35 -1.35 -9.69 0.39
CA HIS A 35 -2.12 -8.75 1.20
C HIS A 35 -1.54 -7.33 1.15
N GLY A 36 -0.21 -7.19 1.04
CA GLY A 36 0.44 -5.88 1.08
C GLY A 36 0.30 -5.04 -0.19
N ILE A 37 0.42 -5.68 -1.36
CA ILE A 37 0.32 -4.99 -2.66
C ILE A 37 -1.07 -4.36 -2.86
N PRO A 38 -2.20 -5.08 -2.61
CA PRO A 38 -3.54 -4.48 -2.72
C PRO A 38 -3.75 -3.25 -1.83
N GLU A 39 -3.12 -3.20 -0.66
CA GLU A 39 -3.19 -2.05 0.25
C GLU A 39 -2.43 -0.84 -0.32
N LEU A 40 -1.24 -1.06 -0.88
CA LEU A 40 -0.49 0.00 -1.57
C LEU A 40 -1.25 0.53 -2.80
N GLU A 41 -1.91 -0.35 -3.57
CA GLU A 41 -2.78 0.05 -4.69
C GLU A 41 -4.00 0.84 -4.22
N ALA A 42 -4.66 0.43 -3.13
CA ALA A 42 -5.77 1.16 -2.54
C ALA A 42 -5.34 2.57 -2.09
N ALA A 43 -4.13 2.69 -1.55
CA ALA A 43 -3.54 3.96 -1.18
C ALA A 43 -3.31 4.88 -2.40
N LEU A 44 -2.83 4.34 -3.53
CA LEU A 44 -2.66 5.10 -4.78
C LEU A 44 -3.98 5.51 -5.43
N LYS A 45 -5.04 4.69 -5.33
CA LYS A 45 -6.38 5.10 -5.79
C LYS A 45 -6.87 6.35 -5.06
N LEU A 46 -6.47 6.52 -3.80
CA LEU A 46 -6.80 7.70 -3.00
C LEU A 46 -5.83 8.86 -3.25
N SER A 47 -4.54 8.61 -3.46
CA SER A 47 -3.52 9.63 -3.69
C SER A 47 -2.61 9.24 -4.87
N PRO A 48 -3.08 9.43 -6.11
CA PRO A 48 -2.39 8.93 -7.32
C PRO A 48 -1.08 9.65 -7.61
N ASP A 49 -0.85 10.83 -7.04
CA ASP A 49 0.38 11.62 -7.22
C ASP A 49 1.40 11.40 -6.10
N ASN A 50 1.11 10.54 -5.13
CA ASN A 50 2.01 10.29 -4.02
C ASN A 50 3.20 9.42 -4.43
N CYS A 51 4.34 10.07 -4.66
CA CYS A 51 5.59 9.42 -5.07
C CYS A 51 6.08 8.38 -4.04
N SER A 52 5.86 8.59 -2.75
CA SER A 52 6.28 7.63 -1.72
C SER A 52 5.53 6.30 -1.86
N ILE A 53 4.21 6.35 -2.04
CA ILE A 53 3.38 5.14 -2.21
C ILE A 53 3.74 4.42 -3.52
N LYS A 54 3.98 5.17 -4.61
CA LYS A 54 4.44 4.58 -5.88
C LYS A 54 5.76 3.82 -5.70
N ARG A 55 6.71 4.42 -4.98
CA ARG A 55 8.01 3.81 -4.72
C ARG A 55 7.88 2.53 -3.90
N ASP A 56 7.08 2.56 -2.83
CA ASP A 56 6.84 1.39 -1.99
C ASP A 56 6.19 0.24 -2.79
N LEU A 57 5.26 0.56 -3.70
CA LEU A 57 4.61 -0.43 -4.58
C LEU A 57 5.58 -1.02 -5.61
N GLU A 58 6.42 -0.18 -6.22
CA GLU A 58 7.43 -0.63 -7.18
C GLU A 58 8.49 -1.53 -6.51
N GLU A 59 8.99 -1.11 -5.34
CA GLU A 59 9.96 -1.87 -4.55
C GLU A 59 9.40 -3.24 -4.17
N ALA A 60 8.15 -3.29 -3.66
CA ALA A 60 7.49 -4.54 -3.33
C ALA A 60 7.37 -5.46 -4.56
N ASN A 61 6.85 -4.95 -5.68
CA ASN A 61 6.69 -5.75 -6.90
C ASN A 61 8.03 -6.29 -7.40
N ASN A 62 9.07 -5.46 -7.43
CA ASN A 62 10.39 -5.89 -7.89
C ASN A 62 10.99 -6.95 -6.96
N TYR A 63 10.93 -6.73 -5.64
CA TYR A 63 11.44 -7.69 -4.65
C TYR A 63 10.78 -9.06 -4.80
N PHE A 64 9.45 -9.12 -4.89
CA PHE A 64 8.73 -10.39 -4.96
C PHE A 64 8.79 -11.06 -6.34
N LYS A 65 8.96 -10.29 -7.42
CA LYS A 65 9.23 -10.81 -8.77
C LYS A 65 10.59 -11.51 -8.84
N LEU A 66 11.63 -10.89 -8.25
CA LEU A 66 12.96 -11.48 -8.18
C LEU A 66 12.97 -12.75 -7.32
N LYS A 67 12.25 -12.77 -6.21
CA LYS A 67 12.11 -13.97 -5.36
C LYS A 67 11.44 -15.14 -6.06
N HIS A 68 10.48 -14.92 -6.96
CA HIS A 68 9.81 -15.99 -7.71
C HIS A 68 10.60 -16.51 -8.91
N SER A 69 11.59 -15.75 -9.41
CA SER A 69 12.39 -16.15 -10.59
C SER A 69 13.65 -16.96 -10.23
N GLY A 70 13.92 -17.17 -8.94
CA GLY A 70 15.10 -17.88 -8.43
C GLY A 70 14.80 -19.22 -7.74
N GLY A 71 13.66 -19.85 -8.06
CA GLY A 71 13.26 -21.17 -7.54
C GLY A 71 13.44 -22.27 -8.57
#